data_AF-A0A968W035-F1
#
_entry.id   AF-A0A968W035-F1
#
_cell.length_a   1.000
_cell.length_b   1.000
_cell.length_c   1.000
_cell.angle_alpha   90.00
_cell.angle_beta   90.00
_cell.angle_gamma   90.00
#
_symmetry.space_group_name_H-M   'P 1'
#
loop_
_entity.id
_entity.type
_entity.pdbx_description
1 polymer ?
#
loop_
_entity_poly.entity_id
_entity_poly.type
_entity_poly.pdbx_seq_one_letter_code
_entity_poly.pdbx_strand_id
1 'polypeptide(L)'
;MRRALKKTKRRDWNIFKGSKYIEKDFKEDRQKLVDFYNEHGYRDARILDYHWEKLNDNRIVLYIKLFEGHPYYFRNIRWVGNTIYDDEFLTNVLGIKKGDVYDKSLLEKRLTMDEDA
;
A
#
# COMPACT_ATOMS: atom_id res chain seq x y z
N MET A 1 5.97 -8.05 -2.79
CA MET A 1 5.23 -8.91 -1.84
C MET A 1 5.88 -9.09 -0.46
N ARG A 2 7.17 -9.46 -0.34
CA ARG A 2 7.85 -9.74 0.95
C ARG A 2 7.95 -8.59 1.97
N ARG A 3 7.82 -7.33 1.52
CA ARG A 3 7.98 -6.12 2.37
C ARG A 3 6.68 -5.57 2.97
N ALA A 4 5.52 -5.96 2.42
CA ALA A 4 4.19 -5.48 2.81
C ALA A 4 3.73 -6.01 4.18
N LEU A 5 4.00 -7.29 4.42
CA LEU A 5 3.48 -8.05 5.54
C LEU A 5 4.51 -8.11 6.67
N LYS A 6 4.97 -6.96 7.16
CA LYS A 6 5.96 -6.88 8.26
C LYS A 6 5.46 -7.49 9.58
N LYS A 7 4.14 -7.51 9.81
CA LYS A 7 3.50 -8.07 11.01
C LYS A 7 3.06 -9.53 10.84
N THR A 8 2.82 -10.02 9.62
CA THR A 8 2.48 -11.43 9.37
C THR A 8 3.76 -12.27 9.23
N LYS A 9 4.32 -12.69 10.36
CA LYS A 9 5.51 -13.55 10.39
C LYS A 9 5.18 -14.95 9.86
N ARG A 10 5.72 -15.31 8.69
CA ARG A 10 5.88 -16.72 8.30
C ARG A 10 7.16 -17.23 8.95
N ARG A 11 7.04 -18.27 9.80
CA ARG A 11 8.09 -19.03 10.50
C ARG A 11 9.51 -18.40 10.42
N ASP A 12 9.78 -17.44 11.29
CA ASP A 12 11.10 -17.36 11.90
C ASP A 12 11.20 -18.50 12.92
N TRP A 13 12.39 -19.07 13.13
CA TRP A 13 12.66 -20.04 14.20
C TRP A 13 12.43 -19.50 15.63
N ASN A 14 11.85 -18.31 15.80
CA ASN A 14 11.46 -17.76 17.09
C ASN A 14 10.11 -18.32 17.56
N ILE A 15 10.18 -19.47 18.24
CA ILE A 15 9.06 -20.22 18.82
C ILE A 15 8.44 -19.52 20.05
N PHE A 16 8.97 -18.36 20.50
CA PHE A 16 8.57 -17.74 21.77
C PHE A 16 7.67 -16.49 21.69
N LYS A 17 7.19 -16.07 20.51
CA LYS A 17 6.20 -14.97 20.44
C LYS A 17 4.80 -15.53 20.27
N GLY A 18 4.07 -15.70 21.37
CA GLY A 18 2.63 -15.94 21.35
C GLY A 18 1.92 -14.71 20.80
N SER A 19 1.55 -14.74 19.52
CA SER A 19 0.69 -13.71 18.93
C SER A 19 -0.75 -14.02 19.28
N LYS A 20 -1.28 -13.39 20.33
CA LYS A 20 -2.72 -13.38 20.58
C LYS A 20 -3.38 -12.68 19.38
N TYR A 21 -4.36 -13.35 18.75
CA TYR A 21 -5.12 -12.73 17.67
C TYR A 21 -5.88 -11.51 18.22
N ILE A 22 -5.68 -10.37 17.59
CA ILE A 22 -6.39 -9.12 17.88
C ILE A 22 -7.04 -8.67 16.58
N GLU A 23 -8.37 -8.64 16.55
CA GLU A 23 -9.14 -8.27 15.36
C GLU A 23 -8.78 -6.87 14.82
N LYS A 24 -8.43 -5.95 15.72
CA LYS A 24 -7.92 -4.61 15.37
C LYS A 24 -6.62 -4.66 14.57
N ASP A 25 -5.64 -5.48 14.98
CA ASP A 25 -4.39 -5.64 14.25
C ASP A 25 -4.63 -6.23 12.86
N PHE A 26 -5.56 -7.18 12.73
CA PHE A 26 -5.92 -7.75 11.43
C PHE A 26 -6.56 -6.71 10.49
N LYS A 27 -7.41 -5.83 11.02
CA LYS A 27 -8.00 -4.73 10.22
C LYS A 27 -6.91 -3.78 9.71
N GLU A 28 -5.95 -3.41 10.56
CA GLU A 28 -4.81 -2.58 10.15
C GLU A 28 -3.92 -3.26 9.11
N ASP A 29 -3.62 -4.55 9.31
CA ASP A 29 -2.75 -5.30 8.39
C ASP A 29 -3.38 -5.54 7.03
N ARG A 30 -4.72 -5.71 6.98
CA ARG A 30 -5.45 -5.73 5.71
C ARG A 30 -5.33 -4.42 4.94
N GLN A 31 -5.44 -3.29 5.63
CA GLN A 31 -5.29 -1.98 5.00
C GLN A 31 -3.87 -1.82 4.44
N LYS A 32 -2.85 -2.14 5.24
CA LYS A 32 -1.45 -2.09 4.80
C LYS A 32 -1.15 -2.99 3.61
N LEU A 33 -1.81 -4.14 3.52
CA LEU A 33 -1.66 -5.03 2.38
C LEU A 33 -2.17 -4.36 1.11
N VAL A 34 -3.36 -3.75 1.16
CA VAL A 34 -3.93 -3.00 0.02
C VAL A 34 -3.04 -1.79 -0.33
N ASP A 35 -2.60 -1.04 0.66
CA ASP A 35 -1.71 0.12 0.48
C ASP A 35 -0.41 -0.30 -0.21
N PHE A 36 0.19 -1.42 0.18
CA PHE A 36 1.38 -1.95 -0.48
C PHE A 36 1.16 -2.23 -1.97
N TYR A 37 0.01 -2.77 -2.37
CA TYR A 37 -0.28 -2.98 -3.79
C TYR A 37 -0.52 -1.67 -4.52
N ASN A 38 -1.21 -0.71 -3.89
CA ASN A 38 -1.40 0.63 -4.42
C ASN A 38 -0.07 1.37 -4.67
N GLU A 39 0.91 1.20 -3.78
CA GLU A 39 2.29 1.74 -3.93
C GLU A 39 3.04 1.12 -5.12
N HIS A 40 2.64 -0.06 -5.58
CA HIS A 40 3.29 -0.77 -6.70
C HIS A 40 2.52 -0.64 -8.02
N GLY A 41 1.61 0.33 -8.14
CA GLY A 41 0.84 0.58 -9.37
C GLY A 41 -0.50 -0.11 -9.44
N TYR A 42 -0.88 -0.93 -8.46
CA TYR A 42 -2.13 -1.68 -8.49
C TYR A 42 -3.25 -0.92 -7.79
N ARG A 43 -3.72 0.17 -8.43
CA ARG A 43 -4.75 1.05 -7.86
C ARG A 43 -6.07 0.33 -7.54
N ASP A 44 -6.41 -0.68 -8.33
CA ASP A 44 -7.67 -1.41 -8.18
C ASP A 44 -7.52 -2.64 -7.27
N ALA A 45 -6.40 -2.75 -6.54
CA ALA A 45 -6.13 -3.87 -5.66
C ALA A 45 -7.15 -3.95 -4.53
N ARG A 46 -7.76 -5.13 -4.36
CA ARG A 46 -8.78 -5.37 -3.34
C ARG A 46 -8.74 -6.79 -2.81
N ILE A 47 -9.06 -6.94 -1.53
CA ILE A 47 -9.25 -8.25 -0.91
C ILE A 47 -10.67 -8.73 -1.27
N LEU A 48 -10.76 -9.84 -1.98
CA LEU A 48 -12.04 -10.43 -2.40
C LEU A 48 -12.68 -11.23 -1.28
N ASP A 49 -11.88 -12.01 -0.57
CA ASP A 49 -12.35 -12.91 0.48
C ASP A 49 -11.23 -13.23 1.46
N TYR A 50 -11.60 -13.60 2.68
CA TYR A 50 -10.67 -14.14 3.67
C TYR A 50 -11.38 -15.15 4.57
N HIS A 51 -10.70 -16.25 4.87
CA HIS A 51 -11.22 -17.24 5.82
C HIS A 51 -10.10 -17.82 6.68
N TRP A 52 -10.52 -18.35 7.82
CA TRP A 52 -9.64 -18.91 8.85
C TRP A 52 -9.84 -20.41 8.90
N GLU A 53 -8.75 -21.15 8.87
CA GLU A 53 -8.76 -22.61 9.04
C GLU A 53 -7.98 -22.97 10.31
N LYS A 54 -8.60 -23.74 11.20
CA LYS A 54 -7.90 -24.29 12.37
C LYS A 54 -7.17 -25.55 11.94
N LEU A 55 -5.85 -25.54 12.05
CA LEU A 55 -5.04 -26.73 11.74
C LEU A 55 -4.96 -27.66 12.96
N ASN A 56 -4.80 -27.09 14.16
CA ASN A 56 -4.75 -27.77 15.46
C ASN A 56 -5.26 -26.82 16.56
N ASP A 57 -5.44 -27.31 17.79
CA ASP A 57 -5.95 -26.55 18.94
C ASP A 57 -5.23 -25.21 19.19
N ASN A 58 -3.95 -25.10 18.80
CA ASN A 58 -3.13 -23.91 19.00
C ASN A 58 -2.68 -23.23 17.69
N ARG A 59 -3.21 -23.63 16.52
CA ARG A 59 -2.77 -23.11 15.22
C ARG A 59 -3.94 -22.76 14.31
N ILE A 60 -3.91 -21.53 13.81
CA ILE A 60 -4.88 -21.00 12.84
C ILE A 60 -4.10 -20.55 11.60
N VAL A 61 -4.59 -20.93 10.43
CA VAL A 61 -4.12 -20.47 9.12
C VAL A 61 -5.13 -19.46 8.59
N LEU A 62 -4.61 -18.38 8.01
CA LEU A 62 -5.39 -17.33 7.38
C LEU A 62 -5.18 -17.41 5.87
N TYR A 63 -6.28 -17.60 5.14
CA TYR A 63 -6.29 -17.50 3.69
C TYR A 63 -6.89 -16.15 3.29
N ILE A 64 -6.20 -15.44 2.41
CA ILE A 64 -6.66 -14.18 1.84
C ILE A 64 -6.68 -14.37 0.32
N LYS A 65 -7.85 -14.15 -0.28
CA LYS A 65 -8.01 -14.05 -1.73
C LYS A 65 -7.89 -12.58 -2.13
N LEU A 66 -6.82 -12.26 -2.84
CA LEU A 66 -6.54 -10.90 -3.32
C LEU A 66 -6.80 -10.80 -4.82
N PHE A 67 -7.36 -9.68 -5.25
CA PHE A 67 -7.38 -9.25 -6.64
C PHE A 67 -6.42 -8.08 -6.79
N GLU A 68 -5.37 -8.24 -7.61
CA GLU A 68 -4.35 -7.21 -7.83
C GLU A 68 -4.78 -6.21 -8.92
N GLY A 69 -5.44 -6.68 -9.98
CA GLY A 69 -5.80 -5.84 -11.13
C GLY A 69 -4.62 -5.57 -12.07
N HIS A 70 -4.74 -4.53 -12.90
CA HIS A 70 -3.70 -4.15 -13.85
C HIS A 70 -2.79 -3.04 -13.28
N PRO A 71 -1.51 -3.00 -13.65
CA PRO A 71 -0.62 -1.93 -13.25
C PRO A 71 -1.01 -0.61 -13.94
N TYR A 72 -1.03 0.46 -13.16
CA TYR A 72 -1.26 1.82 -13.62
C TYR A 72 0.06 2.59 -13.68
N TYR A 73 0.11 3.52 -14.64
CA TYR A 73 1.26 4.40 -14.86
C TYR A 73 0.79 5.85 -14.94
N PHE A 74 1.64 6.77 -14.49
CA PHE A 74 1.40 8.19 -14.67
C PHE A 74 1.45 8.53 -16.17
N ARG A 75 0.36 9.12 -16.69
CA ARG A 75 0.26 9.54 -18.10
C ARG A 75 0.67 11.00 -18.24
N ASN A 76 -0.28 11.88 -18.53
CA ASN A 76 -0.01 13.30 -18.65
C ASN A 76 -0.48 13.99 -17.37
N ILE A 77 0.42 14.77 -16.76
CA ILE A 77 0.13 15.62 -15.61
C ILE A 77 -0.13 17.02 -16.15
N ARG A 78 -1.21 17.65 -15.72
CA ARG A 78 -1.56 19.03 -16.07
C ARG A 78 -1.89 19.77 -14.79
N TRP A 79 -1.29 20.93 -14.62
CA TRP A 79 -1.59 21.85 -13.53
C TRP A 79 -2.73 22.77 -13.97
N VAL A 80 -3.64 23.06 -13.06
CA VAL A 80 -4.78 23.95 -13.31
C VAL A 80 -4.97 24.80 -12.06
N GLY A 81 -5.16 26.11 -12.25
CA GLY A 81 -5.44 27.03 -11.14
C GLY A 81 -4.20 27.54 -10.40
N ASN A 82 -3.01 27.29 -10.92
CA ASN A 82 -1.76 27.87 -10.44
C ASN A 82 -1.63 29.32 -10.93
N THR A 83 -1.53 30.26 -10.00
CA THR A 83 -1.36 31.70 -10.28
C THR A 83 -0.01 32.26 -9.81
N ILE A 84 0.64 31.56 -8.88
CA ILE A 84 1.91 31.98 -8.26
C ILE A 84 3.10 31.23 -8.87
N TYR A 85 2.98 29.91 -9.03
CA TYR A 85 4.03 29.05 -9.59
C TYR A 85 3.64 28.54 -10.98
N ASP A 86 4.61 28.43 -11.86
CA ASP A 86 4.45 27.89 -13.20
C ASP A 86 4.41 26.35 -13.22
N ASP A 87 3.84 25.81 -14.29
CA ASP A 87 3.68 24.36 -14.49
C ASP A 87 5.01 23.62 -14.44
N GLU A 88 6.09 24.23 -14.94
CA GLU A 88 7.42 23.62 -15.00
C GLU A 88 8.01 23.48 -13.59
N PHE A 89 7.94 24.53 -12.78
CA PHE A 89 8.35 24.47 -11.38
C PHE A 89 7.57 23.41 -10.60
N LEU A 90 6.23 23.40 -10.71
CA LEU A 90 5.39 22.42 -10.02
C LEU A 90 5.69 20.99 -10.48
N THR A 91 5.96 20.79 -11.76
CA THR A 91 6.34 19.47 -12.30
C THR A 91 7.70 19.01 -11.75
N ASN A 92 8.66 19.92 -11.62
CA ASN A 92 9.98 19.62 -11.06
C ASN A 92 9.90 19.29 -9.57
N VAL A 93 9.10 20.05 -8.80
CA VAL A 93 8.84 19.78 -7.37
C VAL A 93 8.13 18.44 -7.20
N LEU A 94 7.11 18.18 -8.02
CA LEU A 94 6.39 16.91 -8.01
C LEU A 94 7.32 15.74 -8.36
N GLY A 95 8.33 15.91 -9.21
CA GLY A 95 9.37 14.90 -9.48
C GLY A 95 8.83 13.54 -9.95
N ILE A 96 7.64 13.51 -10.54
CA ILE A 96 7.00 12.33 -11.15
C ILE A 96 7.01 12.53 -12.66
N LYS A 97 7.47 11.52 -13.40
CA LYS A 97 7.54 11.56 -14.86
C LYS A 97 6.44 10.70 -15.47
N LYS A 98 6.08 11.05 -16.71
CA LYS A 98 5.22 10.22 -17.55
C LYS A 98 5.86 8.85 -17.76
N GLY A 99 5.10 7.79 -17.49
CA GLY A 99 5.55 6.41 -17.58
C GLY A 99 6.02 5.82 -16.25
N ASP A 100 6.14 6.62 -15.19
CA ASP A 100 6.43 6.10 -13.86
C ASP A 100 5.27 5.25 -13.35
N VAL A 101 5.58 4.21 -12.57
CA VAL A 101 4.58 3.36 -11.91
C VAL A 101 3.76 4.22 -10.96
N TYR A 102 2.44 4.03 -10.97
CA TYR A 102 1.56 4.75 -10.07
C TYR A 102 1.88 4.40 -8.60
N ASP A 103 2.27 5.39 -7.82
CA ASP A 103 2.47 5.27 -6.37
C ASP A 103 1.60 6.32 -5.68
N LYS A 104 0.51 5.85 -5.07
CA LYS A 104 -0.43 6.71 -4.36
C LYS A 104 0.22 7.40 -3.16
N SER A 105 0.98 6.65 -2.35
CA SER A 105 1.60 7.17 -1.12
C SER A 105 2.64 8.23 -1.46
N LEU A 106 3.46 8.02 -2.49
CA LEU A 106 4.43 9.01 -2.96
C LEU A 106 3.74 10.26 -3.49
N LEU A 107 2.68 10.11 -4.28
CA LEU A 107 1.92 11.21 -4.83
C LEU A 107 1.31 12.07 -3.71
N GLU A 108 0.59 11.45 -2.77
CA GLU A 108 0.00 12.17 -1.63
C GLU A 108 1.08 12.89 -0.82
N LYS A 109 2.18 12.20 -0.51
CA LYS A 109 3.30 12.80 0.22
C LYS A 109 3.85 14.04 -0.47
N ARG A 110 4.01 14.04 -1.80
CA ARG A 110 4.51 15.20 -2.54
C ARG A 110 3.48 16.31 -2.71
N LEU A 111 2.20 16.01 -2.60
CA LEU A 111 1.13 17.01 -2.61
C LEU A 111 0.93 17.66 -1.22
N THR A 112 1.17 16.92 -0.13
CA THR A 112 0.91 17.39 1.24
C THR A 112 2.16 17.89 1.99
N MET A 113 3.37 17.51 1.58
CA MET A 113 4.60 17.96 2.27
C MET A 113 4.94 19.44 2.06
N ASP A 114 4.20 20.16 1.22
CA ASP A 114 4.45 21.57 0.94
C ASP A 114 3.84 22.54 1.98
N GLU A 115 3.16 22.04 3.03
CA GLU A 115 2.63 22.90 4.12
C GLU A 115 3.63 23.20 5.26
N ASP A 116 4.84 22.62 5.26
CA ASP A 116 5.84 22.78 6.34
C ASP A 116 7.08 23.62 5.92
N ALA A 117 6.92 24.64 5.07
CA ALA A 117 7.98 25.58 4.69
C ALA A 117 7.69 27.03 5.08
#